data_AF-A0A6P1TEV5-F1
#
_entry.id   AF-A0A6P1TEV5-F1
#
_cell.length_a   1.000
_cell.length_b   1.000
_cell.length_c   1.000
_cell.angle_alpha   90.00
_cell.angle_beta   90.00
_cell.angle_gamma   90.00
#
_symmetry.space_group_name_H-M   'P 1'
#
loop_
_entity.id
_entity.type
_entity.pdbx_description
1 polymer ?
#
loop_
_entity_poly.entity_id
_entity_poly.type
_entity_poly.pdbx_seq_one_letter_code
_entity_poly.pdbx_strand_id
1 'polypeptide(L)'
;MEISLLHFVVIGIFALAIWQHFTKSGRGRALGGTITETISDRVVYKKGQKTTEITVHVVSQSKPQKLVGIEIKEKFFAGFNMKPISLSKAEALRLSKLLSEAAQKT
;
A
#
# COMPACT_ATOMS: atom_id res chain seq x y z
N MET A 1 -18.77 12.90 -36.38
CA MET A 1 -19.13 12.73 -34.96
C MET A 1 -18.11 13.53 -34.17
N GLU A 2 -18.40 14.80 -33.88
CA GLU A 2 -17.47 15.68 -33.17
C GLU A 2 -17.50 15.32 -31.70
N ILE A 3 -16.55 14.51 -31.27
CA ILE A 3 -16.34 14.20 -29.86
C ILE A 3 -15.79 15.48 -29.24
N SER A 4 -16.67 16.25 -28.60
CA SER A 4 -16.27 17.53 -27.99
C SER A 4 -15.25 17.30 -26.87
N LEU A 5 -14.37 18.28 -26.66
CA LEU A 5 -13.33 18.27 -25.61
C LEU A 5 -13.87 17.84 -24.23
N LEU A 6 -15.12 18.20 -23.92
CA LEU A 6 -15.84 17.80 -22.71
C LEU A 6 -15.93 16.28 -22.53
N HIS A 7 -16.18 15.53 -23.60
CA HIS A 7 -16.28 14.07 -23.55
C HIS A 7 -14.94 13.43 -23.19
N PHE A 8 -13.83 13.95 -23.73
CA PHE A 8 -12.49 13.48 -23.40
C PHE A 8 -12.14 13.72 -21.92
N VAL A 9 -12.51 14.88 -21.38
CA VAL A 9 -12.29 15.21 -19.96
C VAL A 9 -13.10 14.27 -19.06
N VAL A 10 -14.37 14.04 -19.37
CA VAL A 10 -15.24 13.14 -18.60
C VAL A 10 -14.71 11.70 -18.63
N ILE A 11 -14.36 11.18 -19.83
CA ILE A 11 -13.78 9.84 -19.96
C ILE A 11 -12.47 9.72 -19.18
N GLY A 12 -11.61 10.74 -19.22
CA GLY A 12 -10.36 10.77 -18.46
C GLY A 12 -10.56 10.72 -16.94
N ILE A 13 -11.51 11.48 -16.41
CA ILE A 13 -11.84 11.48 -14.97
C ILE A 13 -12.38 10.11 -14.54
N PHE A 14 -13.29 9.53 -15.32
CA PHE A 14 -13.84 8.20 -15.05
C PHE A 14 -12.75 7.11 -15.11
N ALA A 15 -11.88 7.14 -16.11
CA ALA A 15 -10.76 6.21 -16.23
C ALA A 15 -9.80 6.31 -15.02
N LEU A 16 -9.51 7.52 -14.55
CA LEU A 16 -8.69 7.75 -13.35
C LEU A 16 -9.36 7.22 -12.08
N ALA A 17 -10.66 7.49 -11.89
CA ALA A 17 -11.41 7.01 -10.74
C ALA A 17 -11.46 5.48 -10.71
N ILE A 18 -11.71 4.85 -11.86
CA ILE A 18 -11.70 3.40 -12.04
C ILE A 18 -10.31 2.86 -11.71
N TRP A 19 -9.24 3.41 -12.28
CA TRP A 19 -7.87 2.98 -12.00
C TRP A 19 -7.50 3.08 -10.51
N GLN A 20 -7.85 4.18 -9.85
CA GLN A 20 -7.62 4.36 -8.43
C GLN A 20 -8.41 3.35 -7.59
N HIS A 21 -9.64 3.04 -7.98
CA HIS A 21 -10.46 2.05 -7.29
C HIS A 21 -9.91 0.63 -7.48
N PHE A 22 -9.50 0.26 -8.69
CA PHE A 22 -8.91 -1.04 -8.97
C PHE A 22 -7.56 -1.22 -8.30
N THR A 23 -6.73 -0.18 -8.22
CA THR A 23 -5.44 -0.25 -7.52
C THR A 23 -5.60 -0.34 -6.01
N LYS A 24 -6.53 0.42 -5.39
CA LYS A 24 -6.83 0.27 -3.96
C LYS A 24 -7.47 -1.08 -3.63
N SER A 25 -8.41 -1.54 -4.45
CA SER A 25 -9.06 -2.84 -4.29
C SER A 25 -8.08 -3.99 -4.49
N GLY A 26 -7.24 -3.93 -5.53
CA GLY A 26 -6.21 -4.92 -5.79
C GLY A 26 -5.16 -5.00 -4.68
N ARG A 27 -4.70 -3.85 -4.17
CA ARG A 27 -3.77 -3.80 -3.03
C ARG A 27 -4.41 -4.33 -1.74
N GLY A 28 -5.66 -4.00 -1.48
CA GLY A 28 -6.42 -4.60 -0.38
C GLY A 28 -6.50 -6.11 -0.48
N ARG A 29 -6.88 -6.65 -1.64
CA ARG A 29 -6.97 -8.10 -1.88
C ARG A 29 -5.62 -8.78 -1.69
N ALA A 30 -4.53 -8.14 -2.13
CA ALA A 30 -3.17 -8.65 -1.92
C ALA A 30 -2.77 -8.68 -0.43
N LEU A 31 -3.34 -7.78 0.38
CA LEU A 31 -3.22 -7.79 1.85
C LEU A 31 -4.32 -8.64 2.53
N GLY A 32 -5.11 -9.40 1.77
CA GLY A 32 -6.12 -10.30 2.31
C GLY A 32 -7.40 -9.63 2.80
N GLY A 33 -7.67 -8.36 2.46
CA GLY A 33 -8.89 -7.66 2.90
C GLY A 33 -9.16 -6.34 2.18
N THR A 34 -9.82 -5.39 2.86
CA THR A 34 -10.02 -4.03 2.35
C THR A 34 -9.17 -3.07 3.16
N ILE A 35 -8.34 -2.26 2.52
CA ILE A 35 -7.59 -1.20 3.20
C ILE A 35 -8.60 -0.15 3.69
N THR A 36 -8.77 -0.05 5.01
CA THR A 36 -9.63 0.96 5.63
C THR A 36 -8.87 2.24 5.91
N GLU A 37 -7.59 2.11 6.23
CA GLU A 37 -6.73 3.25 6.59
C GLU A 37 -5.31 2.99 6.11
N THR A 38 -4.62 4.05 5.73
CA THR A 38 -3.20 4.04 5.44
C THR A 38 -2.53 4.98 6.42
N ILE A 39 -1.56 4.49 7.18
CA ILE A 39 -0.78 5.33 8.09
C ILE A 39 0.06 6.27 7.21
N SER A 40 -0.08 7.57 7.47
CA SER A 40 0.45 8.63 6.62
C SER A 40 1.97 8.67 6.58
N ASP A 41 2.62 8.24 7.67
CA ASP A 41 4.07 8.16 7.74
C ASP A 41 4.60 6.91 7.02
N ARG A 42 5.65 7.08 6.24
CA ARG A 42 6.24 6.03 5.40
C ARG A 42 7.75 6.06 5.51
N VAL A 43 8.33 4.87 5.64
CA VAL A 43 9.78 4.72 5.65
C VAL A 43 10.26 4.69 4.21
N VAL A 44 11.09 5.67 3.82
CA VAL A 44 11.70 5.74 2.49
C VAL A 44 13.19 5.52 2.64
N TYR A 45 13.68 4.43 2.04
CA TYR A 45 15.08 4.08 2.00
C TYR A 45 15.60 4.12 0.55
N LYS A 46 16.69 4.82 0.30
CA LYS A 46 17.33 4.91 -1.02
C LYS A 46 18.73 4.31 -0.95
N LYS A 47 19.05 3.42 -1.88
CA LYS A 47 20.39 2.84 -2.07
C LYS A 47 20.72 2.78 -3.55
N GLY A 48 21.58 3.69 -4.01
CA GLY A 48 21.86 3.88 -5.43
C GLY A 48 20.58 4.23 -6.21
N GLN A 49 20.31 3.50 -7.29
CA GLN A 49 19.08 3.65 -8.09
C GLN A 49 17.86 2.91 -7.51
N LYS A 50 18.04 2.14 -6.42
CA LYS A 50 16.94 1.43 -5.77
C LYS A 50 16.29 2.32 -4.71
N THR A 51 14.97 2.49 -4.80
CA THR A 51 14.15 3.14 -3.77
C THR A 51 13.21 2.11 -3.16
N THR A 52 13.28 1.93 -1.84
CA THR A 52 12.36 1.09 -1.07
C THR A 52 11.43 1.98 -0.24
N GLU A 53 10.13 1.83 -0.39
CA GLU A 53 9.10 2.51 0.39
C GLU A 53 8.34 1.46 1.21
N ILE A 54 8.26 1.65 2.53
CA ILE A 54 7.46 0.81 3.42
C ILE A 54 6.26 1.64 3.88
N THR A 55 5.06 1.16 3.58
CA THR A 55 3.79 1.79 3.97
C THR A 55 3.00 0.83 4.86
N VAL A 56 2.34 1.36 5.90
CA VAL A 56 1.51 0.56 6.81
C VAL A 56 0.03 0.90 6.59
N HIS A 57 -0.80 -0.11 6.65
CA HIS A 57 -2.23 -0.08 6.36
C HIS A 57 -3.01 -0.79 7.47
N VAL A 58 -4.19 -0.26 7.80
CA VAL A 58 -5.22 -1.01 8.52
C VAL A 58 -6.07 -1.73 7.48
N VAL A 59 -6.17 -3.04 7.60
CA VAL A 59 -6.88 -3.89 6.64
C VAL A 59 -8.03 -4.57 7.37
N SER A 60 -9.25 -4.37 6.89
CA SER A 60 -10.44 -5.08 7.39
C SER A 60 -10.68 -6.34 6.58
N GLN A 61 -10.80 -7.48 7.25
CA GLN A 61 -11.47 -8.66 6.69
C GLN A 61 -12.95 -8.63 7.08
N SER A 62 -13.76 -9.45 6.39
CA SER A 62 -15.12 -9.77 6.81
C SER A 62 -15.13 -10.09 8.31
N LYS A 63 -15.97 -9.36 9.06
CA LYS A 63 -15.92 -9.23 10.54
C LYS A 63 -15.62 -10.54 11.29
N PRO A 64 -14.87 -10.51 12.43
CA PRO A 64 -14.33 -9.35 13.14
C PRO A 64 -12.79 -9.20 13.02
N GLN A 65 -12.15 -9.84 12.04
CA GLN A 65 -10.68 -9.83 11.96
C GLN A 65 -10.16 -8.56 11.27
N LYS A 66 -9.36 -7.78 12.01
CA LYS A 66 -8.57 -6.67 11.48
C LYS A 66 -7.11 -7.11 11.41
N LEU A 67 -6.48 -6.82 10.28
CA LEU A 67 -5.08 -7.09 10.01
C LEU A 67 -4.31 -5.77 9.89
N VAL A 68 -3.02 -5.83 10.21
CA VAL A 68 -2.07 -4.77 9.90
C VAL A 68 -1.38 -5.17 8.59
N GLY A 69 -1.67 -4.44 7.52
CA GLY A 69 -1.02 -4.62 6.23
C GLY A 69 0.26 -3.81 6.17
N ILE A 70 1.37 -4.42 5.76
CA ILE A 70 2.63 -3.76 5.47
C ILE A 70 2.89 -3.96 3.99
N GLU A 71 3.14 -2.86 3.28
CA GLU A 71 3.47 -2.90 1.88
C GLU A 71 4.90 -2.41 1.67
N ILE A 72 5.75 -3.29 1.14
CA ILE A 72 7.12 -2.96 0.78
C ILE A 72 7.16 -2.79 -0.74
N LYS A 73 7.28 -1.54 -1.20
CA LYS A 73 7.48 -1.21 -2.60
C LYS A 73 8.96 -1.03 -2.88
N GLU A 74 9.49 -1.74 -3.86
CA GLU A 74 10.85 -1.57 -4.34
C GLU A 74 10.80 -1.06 -5.77
N LYS A 75 11.35 0.12 -6.03
CA LYS A 75 11.51 0.70 -7.37
C LYS A 75 12.98 0.59 -7.78
N PHE A 76 13.23 0.11 -8.98
CA PHE A 76 14.55 0.04 -9.60
C PHE A 76 14.43 0.38 -11.09
N PHE A 77 15.55 0.59 -11.78
CA PHE A 77 15.57 1.09 -13.16
C PHE A 77 14.72 0.24 -14.13
N ALA A 78 14.71 -1.08 -13.95
CA ALA A 78 14.02 -2.02 -14.83
C ALA A 78 12.63 -2.47 -14.33
N GLY A 79 12.07 -1.84 -13.29
CA GLY A 79 10.74 -2.21 -12.81
C GLY A 79 10.43 -1.82 -11.37
N PHE A 80 9.27 -2.26 -10.92
CA PHE A 80 8.87 -2.17 -9.52
C PHE A 80 8.42 -3.54 -9.02
N ASN A 81 8.70 -3.80 -7.75
CA ASN A 81 8.21 -4.97 -7.04
C ASN A 81 7.40 -4.49 -5.83
N MET A 82 6.32 -5.20 -5.51
CA MET A 82 5.47 -4.90 -4.35
C MET A 82 5.29 -6.18 -3.56
N LYS A 83 5.67 -6.14 -2.29
CA LYS A 83 5.54 -7.27 -1.36
C LYS A 83 4.51 -6.92 -0.28
N PRO A 84 3.28 -7.46 -0.37
CA PRO A 84 2.27 -7.31 0.66
C PRO A 84 2.54 -8.30 1.80
N ILE A 85 2.47 -7.83 3.03
CA ILE A 85 2.54 -8.65 4.24
C ILE A 85 1.34 -8.29 5.10
N SER A 86 0.59 -9.28 5.55
CA SER A 86 -0.55 -9.08 6.44
C SER A 86 -0.27 -9.75 7.76
N LEU A 87 -0.38 -8.98 8.85
CA LEU A 87 -0.12 -9.44 10.19
C LEU A 87 -1.40 -9.37 11.01
N SER A 88 -1.63 -10.36 11.86
CA SER A 88 -2.58 -10.21 12.96
C SER A 88 -2.12 -9.11 13.92
N LYS A 89 -3.04 -8.62 14.77
CA LYS A 89 -2.70 -7.64 15.81
C LYS A 89 -1.54 -8.12 16.71
N ALA A 90 -1.53 -9.41 17.08
CA ALA A 90 -0.50 -9.97 17.94
C ALA A 90 0.88 -10.00 17.26
N GLU A 91 0.94 -10.39 15.98
CA GLU A 91 2.18 -10.40 15.20
C GLU A 91 2.70 -8.98 14.95
N ALA A 92 1.81 -8.03 14.68
CA ALA A 92 2.19 -6.63 14.51
C ALA A 92 2.79 -6.02 15.79
N LEU A 93 2.19 -6.31 16.95
CA LEU A 93 2.74 -5.89 18.25
C LEU A 93 4.08 -6.57 18.56
N ARG A 94 4.24 -7.83 18.17
CA ARG A 94 5.52 -8.54 18.30
C ARG A 94 6.59 -7.91 17.41
N LEU A 95 6.25 -7.58 16.16
CA LEU A 95 7.17 -6.91 15.24
C LEU A 95 7.56 -5.51 15.73
N SER A 96 6.62 -4.72 16.24
CA SER A 96 6.92 -3.39 16.78
C SER A 96 7.87 -3.45 17.98
N LYS A 97 7.72 -4.47 18.84
CA LYS A 97 8.65 -4.73 19.94
C LYS A 97 10.05 -5.06 19.43
N LEU A 98 10.18 -5.97 18.45
CA LEU A 98 11.48 -6.32 17.86
C LEU A 98 12.17 -5.12 17.20
N LEU A 99 11.42 -4.28 16.49
CA LEU A 99 11.95 -3.06 15.87
C LEU A 99 12.42 -2.05 16.92
N SER A 100 11.63 -1.86 17.99
CA SER A 100 12.00 -0.98 19.10
C SER A 100 13.26 -1.46 19.81
N GLU A 101 13.37 -2.75 20.09
CA GLU A 101 14.55 -3.36 20.71
C GLU A 101 15.81 -3.23 19.83
N ALA A 102 15.66 -3.42 18.51
CA ALA A 102 16.78 -3.24 17.58
C ALA A 102 17.23 -1.77 17.50
N ALA A 103 16.28 -0.83 17.49
CA ALA A 103 16.57 0.60 17.44
C ALA A 103 17.31 1.10 18.70
N GLN A 104 17.05 0.53 19.87
CA GLN A 104 17.76 0.88 21.11
C GLN A 104 19.21 0.37 21.16
N LYS A 105 19.56 -0.61 20.32
CA LYS A 105 20.89 -1.23 20.26
C LYS A 105 21.76 -0.68 19.12
N THR A 106 21.23 0.23 18.32
CA THR A 106 21.91 0.88 17.20
C THR A 106 22.20 2.32 17.57
#